data_AF-A0A915BIU4-F1
#
_entry.id   AF-A0A915BIU4-F1
#
_cell.length_a   1.000
_cell.length_b   1.000
_cell.length_c   1.000
_cell.angle_alpha   90.00
_cell.angle_beta   90.00
_cell.angle_gamma   90.00
#
_symmetry.space_group_name_H-M   'P 1'
#
loop_
_entity.id
_entity.type
_entity.pdbx_description
1 polymer ?
#
loop_
_entity_poly.entity_id
_entity_poly.type
_entity_poly.pdbx_seq_one_letter_code
_entity_poly.pdbx_strand_id
1 'polypeptide(L)'
;NIDSILNDRRFHYFNDAIEISSRILLYKAYCVLPNVLQSKMSKNLSNYERITLVIHISSDYLDERLIAQANAWDGPISLSIVVPPNNFTTAINEAKAKIFDYAPFIETKLSAHFIYRNIDGCTGKSTATDQQFDRLYPINVARNVARLLSWTKYILIADYEYIFSEGFEARMLDLATTILDENPKTALVFRIFEANGTINEMPRTKRTLYDAYKRGDAIEFHDKYVNGAHSIPGLKDWFERNVTNPSLSTTLSLVY
;
A
#
# COMPACT_ATOMS: atom_id res chain seq x y z
N ASN A 1 6.87 -21.99 11.92
CA ASN A 1 8.24 -21.92 12.48
C ASN A 1 8.93 -20.68 11.91
N ILE A 2 8.86 -19.57 12.65
CA ILE A 2 9.24 -18.20 12.23
C ILE A 2 10.74 -18.10 11.90
N ASP A 3 11.55 -19.02 12.44
CA ASP A 3 12.98 -19.11 12.18
C ASP A 3 13.34 -19.49 10.73
N SER A 4 12.37 -19.99 9.94
CA SER A 4 12.60 -20.35 8.53
C SER A 4 12.48 -19.17 7.56
N ILE A 5 11.74 -18.11 7.91
CA ILE A 5 11.62 -16.89 7.08
C ILE A 5 12.82 -15.96 7.31
N LEU A 6 13.39 -15.99 8.51
CA LEU A 6 14.59 -15.23 8.88
C LEU A 6 15.89 -15.78 8.27
N ASN A 7 15.87 -16.98 7.67
CA ASN A 7 17.03 -17.67 7.11
C ASN A 7 17.13 -17.61 5.58
N ASP A 8 16.37 -16.75 4.92
CA ASP A 8 16.58 -16.45 3.50
C ASP A 8 17.96 -15.80 3.31
N ARG A 9 18.86 -16.50 2.59
CA ARG A 9 20.28 -16.15 2.35
C ARG A 9 20.48 -14.92 1.45
N ARG A 10 19.61 -13.92 1.54
CA ARG A 10 19.61 -12.71 0.71
C ARG A 10 19.89 -11.41 1.48
N PHE A 11 19.97 -11.47 2.81
CA PHE A 11 20.19 -10.30 3.65
C PHE A 11 21.49 -10.46 4.45
N HIS A 12 22.51 -9.68 4.10
CA HIS A 12 23.79 -9.62 4.82
C HIS A 12 23.75 -8.52 5.89
N TYR A 13 24.14 -8.85 7.11
CA TYR A 13 24.18 -7.96 8.27
C TYR A 13 25.57 -7.31 8.39
N PHE A 14 25.61 -5.99 8.60
CA PHE A 14 26.85 -5.25 8.92
C PHE A 14 26.71 -4.59 10.29
N ASN A 15 27.72 -4.77 11.15
CA ASN A 15 27.90 -4.06 12.41
C ASN A 15 28.96 -2.98 12.20
N ASP A 16 28.69 -1.73 12.59
CA ASP A 16 29.61 -0.85 13.32
C ASP A 16 28.88 0.44 13.76
N ALA A 17 29.31 0.99 14.89
CA ALA A 17 28.53 1.78 15.84
C ALA A 17 28.08 3.19 15.39
N ILE A 18 26.76 3.41 15.35
CA ILE A 18 25.99 4.54 15.93
C ILE A 18 24.63 3.94 16.33
N GLU A 19 24.13 4.24 17.53
CA GLU A 19 22.92 3.66 18.11
C GLU A 19 21.64 4.04 17.34
N ILE A 20 21.38 3.35 16.22
CA ILE A 20 20.06 3.20 15.59
C ILE A 20 19.67 1.75 15.81
N SER A 21 18.88 1.50 16.85
CA SER A 21 18.40 0.17 17.19
C SER A 21 17.61 -0.46 16.03
N SER A 22 18.02 -1.69 15.67
CA SER A 22 17.35 -2.74 14.86
C SER A 22 17.47 -2.72 13.31
N ARG A 23 18.41 -3.54 12.81
CA ARG A 23 18.46 -4.27 11.52
C ARG A 23 18.00 -3.50 10.26
N ILE A 24 18.90 -2.70 9.69
CA ILE A 24 18.79 -2.27 8.28
C ILE A 24 18.97 -3.50 7.37
N LEU A 25 18.08 -3.67 6.40
CA LEU A 25 18.12 -4.76 5.42
C LEU A 25 18.61 -4.25 4.07
N LEU A 26 19.29 -5.11 3.31
CA LEU A 26 19.68 -4.84 1.92
C LEU A 26 18.73 -5.54 0.96
N TYR A 27 18.09 -4.79 0.06
CA TYR A 27 17.26 -5.36 -1.00
C TYR A 27 17.63 -4.73 -2.34
N LYS A 28 18.29 -5.52 -3.21
CA LYS A 28 18.92 -5.02 -4.45
C LYS A 28 19.87 -3.87 -4.12
N ALA A 29 19.78 -2.75 -4.84
CA ALA A 29 20.57 -1.54 -4.61
C ALA A 29 19.98 -0.59 -3.55
N TYR A 30 19.14 -1.09 -2.63
CA TYR A 30 18.44 -0.28 -1.64
C TYR A 30 18.66 -0.79 -0.22
N CYS A 31 18.78 0.16 0.69
CA CYS A 31 18.71 -0.04 2.14
C CYS A 31 17.25 0.08 2.58
N VAL A 32 16.84 -0.78 3.50
CA VAL A 32 15.48 -0.85 4.03
C VAL A 32 15.53 -0.76 5.54
N LEU A 33 14.84 0.22 6.11
CA LEU A 33 14.56 0.31 7.55
C LEU A 33 13.14 -0.22 7.76
N PRO A 34 13.00 -1.50 8.13
CA PRO A 34 11.69 -2.09 8.32
C PRO A 34 11.06 -1.59 9.62
N ASN A 35 9.73 -1.47 9.65
CA ASN A 35 8.95 -1.30 10.88
C ASN A 35 9.37 -0.07 11.70
N VAL A 36 9.68 1.04 11.02
CA VAL A 36 9.91 2.34 11.67
C VAL A 36 8.68 2.73 12.50
N LEU A 37 7.50 2.48 11.95
CA LEU A 37 6.27 2.28 12.70
C LEU A 37 5.86 0.82 12.52
N GLN A 38 5.50 0.12 13.60
CA GLN A 38 5.04 -1.27 13.54
C GLN A 38 3.58 -1.38 13.95
N SER A 39 2.77 -1.96 13.06
CA SER A 39 1.35 -2.22 13.28
C SER A 39 1.11 -3.10 14.51
N LYS A 40 0.16 -2.72 15.37
CA LYS A 40 -0.32 -3.58 16.47
C LYS A 40 -0.95 -4.88 15.94
N MET A 41 -1.66 -4.82 14.81
CA MET A 41 -2.26 -6.01 14.17
C MET A 41 -1.22 -7.04 13.72
N SER A 42 -0.02 -6.62 13.30
CA SER A 42 1.05 -7.52 12.85
C SER A 42 1.58 -8.45 13.95
N LYS A 43 1.35 -8.11 15.23
CA LYS A 43 1.82 -8.88 16.38
C LYS A 43 0.86 -9.98 16.80
N ASN A 44 -0.37 -9.98 16.25
CA ASN A 44 -1.41 -10.91 16.62
C ASN A 44 -1.64 -11.93 15.49
N LEU A 45 -1.39 -13.21 15.80
CA LEU A 45 -1.58 -14.32 14.87
C LEU A 45 -3.03 -14.49 14.41
N SER A 46 -4.02 -13.99 15.16
CA SER A 46 -5.42 -13.99 14.70
C SER A 46 -5.63 -13.15 13.44
N ASN A 47 -4.70 -12.26 13.10
CA ASN A 47 -4.75 -11.46 11.87
C ASN A 47 -4.07 -12.14 10.68
N TYR A 48 -3.47 -13.32 10.84
CA TYR A 48 -2.70 -13.96 9.76
C TYR A 48 -3.55 -14.22 8.51
N GLU A 49 -4.81 -14.59 8.68
CA GLU A 49 -5.75 -14.83 7.57
C GLU A 49 -6.35 -13.54 6.99
N ARG A 50 -6.04 -12.35 7.52
CA ARG A 50 -6.54 -11.07 6.98
C ARG A 50 -5.83 -10.70 5.67
N ILE A 51 -6.29 -9.65 5.00
CA ILE A 51 -5.62 -9.11 3.83
C ILE A 51 -4.75 -7.91 4.25
N THR A 52 -3.45 -7.94 3.97
CA THR A 52 -2.59 -6.76 4.10
C THR A 52 -2.71 -5.89 2.85
N LEU A 53 -3.05 -4.61 3.03
CA LEU A 53 -2.95 -3.60 1.98
C LEU A 53 -1.48 -3.21 1.80
N VAL A 54 -0.96 -3.42 0.60
CA VAL A 54 0.41 -3.12 0.20
C VAL A 54 0.41 -1.84 -0.63
N ILE A 55 0.98 -0.79 -0.06
CA ILE A 55 1.05 0.54 -0.67
C ILE A 55 2.49 1.07 -0.62
N HIS A 56 2.78 2.03 -1.48
CA HIS A 56 4.08 2.71 -1.49
C HIS A 56 3.95 4.17 -1.86
N ILE A 57 4.89 4.98 -1.37
CA ILE A 57 4.94 6.41 -1.67
C ILE A 57 6.39 6.92 -1.61
N SER A 58 6.70 8.03 -2.27
CA SER A 58 7.90 8.80 -1.94
C SER A 58 7.63 9.71 -0.74
N SER A 59 8.64 9.96 0.11
CA SER A 59 8.52 10.82 1.29
C SER A 59 8.01 12.24 0.95
N ASP A 60 8.29 12.74 -0.24
CA ASP A 60 7.93 14.10 -0.65
C ASP A 60 6.40 14.25 -0.88
N TYR A 61 5.72 13.14 -1.14
CA TYR A 61 4.26 13.08 -1.29
C TYR A 61 3.56 12.60 -0.01
N LEU A 62 4.30 12.30 1.05
CA LEU A 62 3.71 11.86 2.32
C LEU A 62 3.00 13.03 2.99
N ASP A 63 1.69 12.87 3.17
CA ASP A 63 0.78 13.87 3.71
C ASP A 63 -0.35 13.21 4.53
N GLU A 64 -1.31 14.03 4.99
CA GLU A 64 -2.40 13.60 5.87
C GLU A 64 -3.40 12.65 5.19
N ARG A 65 -3.38 12.50 3.86
CA ARG A 65 -4.24 11.56 3.13
C ARG A 65 -4.00 10.12 3.57
N LEU A 66 -2.82 9.81 4.10
CA LEU A 66 -2.52 8.52 4.70
C LEU A 66 -3.52 8.14 5.80
N ILE A 67 -3.98 9.10 6.60
CA ILE A 67 -4.96 8.86 7.66
C ILE A 67 -6.30 8.45 7.04
N ALA A 68 -6.76 9.17 6.02
CA ALA A 68 -8.01 8.86 5.32
C ALA A 68 -7.95 7.48 4.65
N GLN A 69 -6.84 7.15 4.00
CA GLN A 69 -6.62 5.84 3.39
C GLN A 69 -6.62 4.72 4.45
N ALA A 70 -5.88 4.90 5.55
CA ALA A 70 -5.78 3.90 6.60
C ALA A 70 -7.13 3.69 7.32
N ASN A 71 -7.92 4.74 7.47
CA ASN A 71 -9.28 4.66 8.00
C ASN A 71 -10.25 4.00 7.00
N ALA A 72 -9.97 4.07 5.70
CA ALA A 72 -10.78 3.43 4.69
C ALA A 72 -10.57 1.92 4.57
N TRP A 73 -9.48 1.38 5.12
CA TRP A 73 -9.13 -0.03 5.07
C TRP A 73 -9.29 -0.72 6.43
N ASP A 74 -10.00 -1.84 6.48
CA ASP A 74 -10.31 -2.55 7.74
C ASP A 74 -9.21 -3.53 8.18
N GLY A 75 -8.28 -3.88 7.30
CA GLY A 75 -7.19 -4.84 7.55
C GLY A 75 -5.84 -4.20 7.90
N PRO A 76 -4.77 -5.01 8.04
CA PRO A 76 -3.40 -4.51 8.16
C PRO A 76 -2.94 -3.75 6.92
N ILE A 77 -1.97 -2.86 7.08
CA ILE A 77 -1.35 -2.08 5.99
C ILE A 77 0.17 -2.20 6.09
N SER A 78 0.83 -2.46 4.97
CA SER A 78 2.28 -2.34 4.82
C SER A 78 2.59 -1.23 3.83
N LEU A 79 3.22 -0.16 4.34
CA LEU A 79 3.58 1.03 3.57
C LEU A 79 5.10 1.08 3.38
N SER A 80 5.55 1.13 2.13
CA SER A 80 6.94 1.47 1.81
C SER A 80 7.07 2.97 1.48
N ILE A 81 8.01 3.64 2.14
CA ILE A 81 8.29 5.08 1.96
C ILE A 81 9.68 5.22 1.34
N VAL A 82 9.72 5.70 0.09
CA VAL A 82 10.96 5.94 -0.64
C VAL A 82 11.51 7.32 -0.29
N VAL A 83 12.68 7.35 0.34
CA VAL A 83 13.39 8.58 0.66
C VAL A 83 14.34 8.92 -0.50
N PRO A 84 14.20 10.10 -1.13
CA PRO A 84 15.14 10.59 -2.13
C PRO A 84 16.57 10.73 -1.57
N PRO A 85 17.59 10.64 -2.43
CA PRO A 85 18.98 10.83 -2.01
C PRO A 85 19.28 12.30 -1.65
N ASN A 86 18.57 13.25 -2.26
CA ASN A 86 18.78 14.67 -2.07
C ASN A 86 18.32 15.09 -0.68
N ASN A 87 19.16 15.83 0.06
CA ASN A 87 18.89 16.21 1.45
C ASN A 87 18.47 15.01 2.32
N PHE A 88 19.02 13.82 2.06
CA PHE A 88 18.59 12.55 2.65
C PHE A 88 18.34 12.61 4.16
N THR A 89 19.28 13.17 4.93
CA THR A 89 19.17 13.30 6.38
C THR A 89 17.94 14.11 6.80
N THR A 90 17.65 15.20 6.08
CA THR A 90 16.46 16.02 6.33
C THR A 90 15.20 15.26 5.93
N ALA A 91 15.17 14.72 4.71
CA ALA A 91 14.00 14.01 4.15
C ALA A 91 13.59 12.81 5.01
N ILE A 92 14.55 11.99 5.48
CA ILE A 92 14.24 10.84 6.34
C ILE A 92 13.73 11.27 7.71
N ASN A 93 14.26 12.34 8.29
CA ASN A 93 13.84 12.84 9.60
C ASN A 93 12.44 13.46 9.54
N GLU A 94 12.16 14.26 8.51
CA GLU A 94 10.84 14.85 8.28
C GLU A 94 9.78 13.77 8.02
N ALA A 95 10.07 12.79 7.18
CA ALA A 95 9.14 11.70 6.91
C ALA A 95 8.91 10.82 8.15
N LYS A 96 9.95 10.59 8.98
CA LYS A 96 9.78 9.94 10.29
C LYS A 96 8.86 10.74 11.21
N ALA A 97 9.11 12.05 11.34
CA ALA A 97 8.29 12.93 12.16
C ALA A 97 6.81 12.87 11.73
N LYS A 98 6.53 13.02 10.43
CA LYS A 98 5.17 12.87 9.88
C LYS A 98 4.51 11.53 10.23
N ILE A 99 5.23 10.42 10.08
CA ILE A 99 4.69 9.09 10.43
C ILE A 99 4.37 8.98 11.92
N PHE A 100 5.19 9.56 12.80
CA PHE A 100 4.92 9.56 14.23
C PHE A 100 3.80 10.53 14.62
N ASP A 101 3.64 11.64 13.92
CA ASP A 101 2.50 12.56 14.09
C ASP A 101 1.17 11.87 13.70
N TYR A 102 1.19 11.01 12.67
CA TYR A 102 0.01 10.24 12.25
C TYR A 102 -0.21 8.97 13.07
N ALA A 103 0.80 8.48 13.78
CA ALA A 103 0.77 7.20 14.50
C ALA A 103 -0.47 7.03 15.40
N PRO A 104 -0.92 8.03 16.19
CA PRO A 104 -2.13 7.90 17.02
C PRO A 104 -3.39 7.48 16.24
N PHE A 105 -3.46 7.78 14.93
CA PHE A 105 -4.59 7.47 14.07
C PHE A 105 -4.44 6.13 13.31
N ILE A 106 -3.21 5.67 13.08
CA ILE A 106 -2.94 4.57 12.13
C ILE A 106 -2.12 3.40 12.70
N GLU A 107 -1.48 3.54 13.87
CA GLU A 107 -0.55 2.55 14.44
C GLU A 107 -1.19 1.19 14.74
N THR A 108 -2.52 1.14 14.85
CA THR A 108 -3.24 -0.12 15.02
C THR A 108 -3.07 -1.02 13.79
N LYS A 109 -3.12 -0.46 12.58
CA LYS A 109 -3.18 -1.20 11.32
C LYS A 109 -1.90 -1.11 10.50
N LEU A 110 -1.18 0.01 10.56
CA LEU A 110 -0.13 0.35 9.61
C LEU A 110 1.28 0.05 10.13
N SER A 111 2.06 -0.66 9.30
CA SER A 111 3.52 -0.76 9.40
C SER A 111 4.17 0.11 8.32
N ALA A 112 5.13 0.96 8.71
CA ALA A 112 5.87 1.83 7.80
C ALA A 112 7.32 1.35 7.65
N HIS A 113 7.78 1.21 6.41
CA HIS A 113 9.11 0.74 6.05
C HIS A 113 9.80 1.77 5.15
N PHE A 114 10.94 2.30 5.58
CA PHE A 114 11.65 3.32 4.83
C PHE A 114 12.65 2.66 3.90
N ILE A 115 12.75 3.14 2.66
CA ILE A 115 13.72 2.65 1.69
C ILE A 115 14.51 3.81 1.12
N TYR A 116 15.80 3.61 0.89
CA TYR A 116 16.65 4.58 0.21
C TYR A 116 17.76 3.87 -0.54
N ARG A 117 18.34 4.56 -1.52
CA ARG A 117 19.37 3.98 -2.38
C ARG A 117 20.65 3.74 -1.58
N ASN A 118 21.22 2.55 -1.75
CA ASN A 118 22.54 2.22 -1.21
C ASN A 118 23.61 2.85 -2.11
N ILE A 119 23.96 4.12 -1.86
CA ILE A 119 24.99 4.85 -2.62
C ILE A 119 26.37 4.61 -1.99
N ASP A 120 26.52 4.91 -0.70
CA ASP A 120 27.79 4.81 0.05
C ASP A 120 27.65 3.85 1.25
N GLY A 121 26.81 2.82 1.13
CA GLY A 121 26.42 1.96 2.24
C GLY A 121 25.12 2.39 2.93
N CYS A 122 24.65 1.57 3.86
CA CYS A 122 23.44 1.83 4.66
C CYS A 122 23.69 2.64 5.94
N THR A 123 24.83 3.32 6.03
CA THR A 123 25.22 4.12 7.21
C THR A 123 24.54 5.48 7.26
N GLY A 124 23.71 5.82 6.27
CA GLY A 124 22.94 7.05 6.21
C GLY A 124 23.76 8.31 5.89
N LYS A 125 25.03 8.16 5.53
CA LYS A 125 25.92 9.26 5.12
C LYS A 125 26.10 9.21 3.60
N SER A 126 25.21 9.85 2.85
CA SER A 126 25.46 10.05 1.42
C SER A 126 26.48 11.17 1.26
N THR A 127 27.66 10.83 0.72
CA THR A 127 28.72 11.78 0.35
C THR A 127 28.70 12.12 -1.14
N ALA A 128 27.91 11.37 -1.92
CA ALA A 128 27.79 11.58 -3.35
C ALA A 128 27.12 12.92 -3.67
N THR A 129 27.86 13.78 -4.37
CA THR A 129 27.33 15.00 -4.97
C THR A 129 26.24 14.64 -5.99
N ASP A 130 25.07 15.23 -5.78
CA ASP A 130 23.76 15.27 -6.48
C ASP A 130 23.62 14.98 -8.00
N GLN A 131 24.69 14.65 -8.72
CA GLN A 131 24.65 14.50 -10.17
C GLN A 131 24.74 13.03 -10.56
N GLN A 132 23.64 12.55 -11.16
CA GLN A 132 23.57 11.34 -12.00
C GLN A 132 23.06 10.04 -11.35
N PHE A 133 22.42 10.10 -10.17
CA PHE A 133 21.52 9.00 -9.83
C PHE A 133 20.21 9.16 -10.60
N ASP A 134 19.90 8.15 -11.42
CA ASP A 134 18.64 8.03 -12.13
C ASP A 134 17.49 8.37 -11.17
N ARG A 135 16.81 9.49 -11.41
CA ARG A 135 15.73 10.05 -10.58
C ARG A 135 14.45 9.22 -10.67
N LEU A 136 14.51 8.08 -11.36
CA LEU A 136 13.38 7.19 -11.55
C LEU A 136 12.91 6.60 -10.21
N TYR A 137 11.64 6.84 -9.91
CA TYR A 137 10.99 6.29 -8.73
C TYR A 137 11.03 4.74 -8.79
N PRO A 138 11.57 4.05 -7.76
CA PRO A 138 11.83 2.62 -7.82
C PRO A 138 10.59 1.81 -7.46
N ILE A 139 9.53 1.95 -8.27
CA ILE A 139 8.19 1.42 -7.99
C ILE A 139 8.19 -0.08 -7.67
N ASN A 140 8.93 -0.87 -8.43
CA ASN A 140 9.01 -2.32 -8.24
C ASN A 140 9.78 -2.69 -6.96
N VAL A 141 10.73 -1.87 -6.52
CA VAL A 141 11.44 -2.09 -5.26
C VAL A 141 10.51 -1.75 -4.09
N ALA A 142 9.89 -0.58 -4.11
CA ALA A 142 9.00 -0.13 -3.04
C ALA A 142 7.83 -1.09 -2.82
N ARG A 143 7.16 -1.49 -3.91
CA ARG A 143 6.08 -2.49 -3.87
C ARG A 143 6.54 -3.83 -3.30
N ASN A 144 7.72 -4.32 -3.72
CA ASN A 144 8.23 -5.59 -3.22
C ASN A 144 8.66 -5.53 -1.76
N VAL A 145 9.22 -4.42 -1.29
CA VAL A 145 9.58 -4.25 0.12
C VAL A 145 8.34 -4.31 1.00
N ALA A 146 7.29 -3.53 0.69
CA ALA A 146 6.03 -3.59 1.42
C ALA A 146 5.41 -5.00 1.35
N ARG A 147 5.42 -5.63 0.18
CA ARG A 147 4.92 -7.01 0.01
C ARG A 147 5.68 -8.02 0.88
N LEU A 148 7.02 -7.98 0.88
CA LEU A 148 7.85 -8.95 1.60
C LEU A 148 7.79 -8.75 3.13
N LEU A 149 7.49 -7.54 3.58
CA LEU A 149 7.35 -7.21 4.99
C LEU A 149 5.90 -7.30 5.49
N SER A 150 4.97 -7.71 4.62
CA SER A 150 3.59 -8.04 4.99
C SER A 150 3.53 -9.40 5.70
N TRP A 151 2.77 -9.47 6.80
CA TRP A 151 2.71 -10.65 7.66
C TRP A 151 1.59 -11.64 7.31
N THR A 152 0.58 -11.21 6.58
CA THR A 152 -0.65 -11.99 6.36
C THR A 152 -0.55 -12.95 5.16
N LYS A 153 -1.40 -13.98 5.15
CA LYS A 153 -1.55 -14.96 4.05
C LYS A 153 -1.91 -14.27 2.74
N TYR A 154 -2.86 -13.32 2.78
CA TYR A 154 -3.34 -12.59 1.62
C TYR A 154 -2.80 -11.17 1.58
N ILE A 155 -2.58 -10.67 0.37
CA ILE A 155 -2.16 -9.29 0.11
C ILE A 155 -3.04 -8.67 -0.96
N LEU A 156 -3.24 -7.36 -0.87
CA LEU A 156 -3.83 -6.54 -1.92
C LEU A 156 -2.86 -5.42 -2.26
N ILE A 157 -2.53 -5.24 -3.53
CA ILE A 157 -1.63 -4.18 -3.99
C ILE A 157 -2.48 -3.04 -4.55
N ALA A 158 -2.20 -1.82 -4.12
CA ALA A 158 -2.92 -0.60 -4.52
C ALA A 158 -1.99 0.61 -4.56
N ASP A 159 -2.47 1.69 -5.18
CA ASP A 159 -1.82 2.99 -5.12
C ASP A 159 -2.18 3.71 -3.81
N TYR A 160 -1.31 4.65 -3.38
CA TYR A 160 -1.47 5.42 -2.14
C TYR A 160 -2.76 6.26 -2.10
N GLU A 161 -3.35 6.57 -3.24
CA GLU A 161 -4.49 7.50 -3.32
C GLU A 161 -5.85 6.78 -3.29
N TYR A 162 -5.88 5.44 -3.31
CA TYR A 162 -7.15 4.71 -3.31
C TYR A 162 -7.87 4.75 -1.96
N ILE A 163 -9.15 5.12 -2.01
CA ILE A 163 -10.11 5.01 -0.92
C ILE A 163 -11.02 3.80 -1.14
N PHE A 164 -11.04 2.89 -0.16
CA PHE A 164 -11.74 1.62 -0.24
C PHE A 164 -13.20 1.71 0.19
N SER A 165 -14.10 1.03 -0.51
CA SER A 165 -15.50 0.90 -0.07
C SER A 165 -15.57 0.29 1.34
N GLU A 166 -16.59 0.63 2.12
CA GLU A 166 -16.82 0.04 3.45
C GLU A 166 -16.96 -1.49 3.37
N GLY A 167 -16.30 -2.21 4.27
CA GLY A 167 -16.31 -3.68 4.31
C GLY A 167 -15.66 -4.36 3.10
N PHE A 168 -14.86 -3.62 2.31
CA PHE A 168 -14.19 -4.17 1.14
C PHE A 168 -13.28 -5.34 1.51
N GLU A 169 -12.47 -5.20 2.57
CA GLU A 169 -11.50 -6.22 2.98
C GLU A 169 -12.18 -7.54 3.33
N ALA A 170 -13.25 -7.50 4.13
CA ALA A 170 -14.03 -8.68 4.48
C ALA A 170 -14.62 -9.38 3.24
N ARG A 171 -15.24 -8.64 2.32
CA ARG A 171 -15.80 -9.21 1.10
C ARG A 171 -14.73 -9.79 0.16
N MET A 172 -13.56 -9.16 0.07
CA MET A 172 -12.42 -9.75 -0.65
C MET A 172 -11.93 -11.02 0.02
N LEU A 173 -11.89 -11.04 1.35
CA LEU A 173 -11.37 -12.17 2.11
C LEU A 173 -12.25 -13.41 1.92
N ASP A 174 -13.57 -13.24 1.96
CA ASP A 174 -14.54 -14.32 1.68
C ASP A 174 -14.30 -14.93 0.28
N LEU A 175 -14.01 -14.07 -0.72
CA LEU A 175 -13.68 -14.52 -2.06
C LEU A 175 -12.31 -15.19 -2.15
N ALA A 176 -11.30 -14.58 -1.52
CA ALA A 176 -9.91 -15.03 -1.55
C ALA A 176 -9.77 -16.41 -0.92
N THR A 177 -10.40 -16.63 0.23
CA THR A 177 -10.42 -17.93 0.91
C THR A 177 -11.05 -19.02 0.05
N THR A 178 -12.12 -18.71 -0.69
CA THR A 178 -12.75 -19.70 -1.58
C THR A 178 -11.90 -19.95 -2.84
N ILE A 179 -11.59 -18.89 -3.60
CA ILE A 179 -10.98 -19.01 -4.93
C ILE A 179 -9.50 -19.40 -4.86
N LEU A 180 -8.75 -18.85 -3.89
CA LEU A 180 -7.31 -19.09 -3.82
C LEU A 180 -6.97 -20.41 -3.14
N ASP A 181 -7.85 -20.97 -2.31
CA ASP A 181 -7.65 -22.33 -1.78
C ASP A 181 -7.90 -23.37 -2.89
N GLU A 182 -8.86 -23.14 -3.80
CA GLU A 182 -9.09 -23.99 -4.98
C GLU A 182 -8.02 -23.83 -6.06
N ASN A 183 -7.63 -22.58 -6.38
CA ASN A 183 -6.62 -22.27 -7.38
C ASN A 183 -5.66 -21.16 -6.90
N PRO A 184 -4.57 -21.52 -6.21
CA PRO A 184 -3.65 -20.57 -5.58
C PRO A 184 -2.90 -19.62 -6.53
N LYS A 185 -2.91 -19.90 -7.84
CA LYS A 185 -2.28 -19.04 -8.86
C LYS A 185 -3.22 -18.00 -9.45
N THR A 186 -4.44 -17.88 -8.91
CA THR A 186 -5.43 -16.90 -9.37
C THR A 186 -5.12 -15.52 -8.83
N ALA A 187 -5.30 -14.49 -9.65
CA ALA A 187 -5.30 -13.10 -9.22
C ALA A 187 -6.75 -12.59 -9.16
N LEU A 188 -7.14 -12.04 -8.01
CA LEU A 188 -8.43 -11.38 -7.85
C LEU A 188 -8.29 -9.90 -8.19
N VAL A 189 -9.20 -9.39 -9.02
CA VAL A 189 -9.19 -8.01 -9.50
C VAL A 189 -10.48 -7.30 -9.10
N PHE A 190 -10.39 -5.98 -8.94
CA PHE A 190 -11.49 -5.11 -8.57
C PHE A 190 -11.54 -3.90 -9.52
N ARG A 191 -12.70 -3.24 -9.60
CA ARG A 191 -12.89 -2.02 -10.39
C ARG A 191 -12.39 -0.81 -9.60
N ILE A 192 -11.88 0.18 -10.31
CA ILE A 192 -11.47 1.46 -9.73
C ILE A 192 -12.14 2.59 -10.53
N PHE A 193 -12.46 3.68 -9.84
CA PHE A 193 -13.11 4.86 -10.39
C PHE A 193 -12.30 6.09 -10.00
N GLU A 194 -12.23 7.11 -10.86
CA GLU A 194 -11.63 8.40 -10.51
C GLU A 194 -12.72 9.35 -10.06
N ALA A 195 -12.58 9.93 -8.87
CA ALA A 195 -13.41 11.02 -8.40
C ALA A 195 -12.92 12.37 -8.92
N ASN A 196 -13.86 13.29 -9.10
CA ASN A 196 -13.54 14.69 -9.28
C ASN A 196 -12.95 15.27 -7.99
N GLY A 197 -11.84 15.99 -8.09
CA GLY A 197 -11.15 16.61 -6.93
C GLY A 197 -11.98 17.64 -6.17
N THR A 198 -13.15 18.03 -6.68
CA THR A 198 -14.11 18.91 -5.99
C THR A 198 -15.15 18.14 -5.17
N ILE A 199 -15.11 16.81 -5.14
CA ILE A 199 -16.07 16.03 -4.33
C ILE A 199 -15.77 16.21 -2.84
N ASN A 200 -16.79 16.57 -2.06
CA ASN A 200 -16.62 16.78 -0.62
C ASN A 200 -16.49 15.45 0.15
N GLU A 201 -17.12 14.39 -0.33
CA GLU A 201 -17.14 13.07 0.32
C GLU A 201 -16.90 11.96 -0.70
N MET A 202 -15.87 11.15 -0.46
CA MET A 202 -15.56 10.01 -1.31
C MET A 202 -16.63 8.92 -1.17
N PRO A 203 -17.16 8.37 -2.27
CA PRO A 203 -18.21 7.37 -2.19
C PRO A 203 -17.67 6.06 -1.60
N ARG A 204 -18.18 5.69 -0.42
CA ARG A 204 -17.80 4.47 0.31
C ARG A 204 -18.72 3.26 0.06
N THR A 205 -19.79 3.43 -0.71
CA THR A 205 -20.73 2.35 -1.06
C THR A 205 -20.97 2.32 -2.57
N LYS A 206 -21.38 1.17 -3.11
CA LYS A 206 -21.74 1.04 -4.52
C LYS A 206 -22.89 1.99 -4.92
N ARG A 207 -23.84 2.23 -4.01
CA ARG A 207 -24.95 3.16 -4.23
C ARG A 207 -24.45 4.59 -4.37
N THR A 208 -23.66 5.05 -3.40
CA THR A 208 -23.12 6.43 -3.42
C THR A 208 -22.15 6.63 -4.58
N LEU A 209 -21.39 5.61 -4.96
CA LEU A 209 -20.56 5.61 -6.17
C LEU A 209 -21.42 5.70 -7.43
N TYR A 210 -22.52 4.96 -7.53
CA TYR A 210 -23.41 5.05 -8.68
C TYR A 210 -24.06 6.43 -8.81
N ASP A 211 -24.44 7.03 -7.67
CA ASP A 211 -24.99 8.38 -7.65
C ASP A 211 -23.93 9.43 -8.07
N ALA A 212 -22.68 9.28 -7.62
CA ALA A 212 -21.56 10.11 -8.09
C ALA A 212 -21.28 9.92 -9.58
N TYR A 213 -21.29 8.67 -10.07
CA TYR A 213 -21.10 8.33 -11.47
C TYR A 213 -22.17 8.97 -12.37
N LYS A 214 -23.45 8.88 -11.99
CA LYS A 214 -24.55 9.51 -12.74
C LYS A 214 -24.45 11.04 -12.79
N ARG A 215 -23.83 11.67 -11.79
CA ARG A 215 -23.58 13.12 -11.78
C ARG A 215 -22.33 13.53 -12.57
N GLY A 216 -21.49 12.58 -12.97
CA GLY A 216 -20.17 12.85 -13.57
C GLY A 216 -19.08 13.19 -12.54
N ASP A 217 -19.37 13.01 -11.24
CA ASP A 217 -18.41 13.22 -10.15
C ASP A 217 -17.44 12.04 -9.98
N ALA A 218 -17.77 10.89 -10.57
CA ALA A 218 -16.91 9.72 -10.63
C ALA A 218 -16.94 9.12 -12.05
N ILE A 219 -15.81 8.66 -12.55
CA ILE A 219 -15.68 8.05 -13.89
C ILE A 219 -14.90 6.74 -13.81
N GLU A 220 -14.99 5.90 -14.86
CA GLU A 220 -14.06 4.77 -14.98
C GLU A 220 -12.61 5.31 -15.09
N PHE A 221 -11.69 4.58 -14.48
CA PHE A 221 -10.29 4.99 -14.41
C PHE A 221 -9.68 5.24 -15.80
N HIS A 222 -8.95 6.35 -15.94
CA HIS A 222 -8.36 6.85 -17.18
C HIS A 222 -9.32 7.26 -18.32
N ASP A 223 -10.64 7.22 -18.14
CA ASP A 223 -11.59 7.56 -19.21
C ASP A 223 -11.46 9.01 -19.72
N LYS A 224 -11.02 9.94 -18.84
CA LYS A 224 -10.73 11.35 -19.20
C LYS A 224 -9.55 11.52 -20.16
N TYR A 225 -8.55 10.66 -20.10
CA TYR A 225 -7.30 10.82 -20.87
C TYR A 225 -7.33 10.06 -22.18
N VAL A 226 -7.90 8.85 -22.15
CA VAL A 226 -8.09 8.01 -23.32
C VAL A 226 -9.47 7.37 -23.18
N ASN A 227 -10.44 7.88 -23.94
CA ASN A 227 -11.82 7.39 -23.92
C ASN A 227 -11.85 5.87 -24.17
N GLY A 228 -12.39 5.12 -23.21
CA GLY A 228 -12.44 3.65 -23.24
C GLY A 228 -11.15 2.91 -22.84
N ALA A 229 -10.09 3.61 -22.41
CA ALA A 229 -8.95 2.92 -21.80
C ALA A 229 -9.36 2.36 -20.44
N HIS A 230 -8.95 1.12 -20.17
CA HIS A 230 -9.24 0.41 -18.91
C HIS A 230 -10.74 0.17 -18.62
N SER A 231 -11.64 0.40 -19.58
CA SER A 231 -13.06 0.03 -19.44
C SER A 231 -13.22 -1.47 -19.28
N ILE A 232 -13.96 -1.88 -18.26
CA ILE A 232 -14.29 -3.30 -18.03
C ILE A 232 -15.74 -3.53 -18.46
N PRO A 233 -16.03 -4.47 -19.39
CA PRO A 233 -17.38 -4.71 -19.89
C PRO A 233 -18.43 -4.97 -18.81
N GLY A 234 -19.69 -4.64 -19.08
CA GLY A 234 -20.81 -4.89 -18.17
C GLY A 234 -20.93 -3.89 -17.01
N LEU A 235 -20.50 -2.64 -17.18
CA LEU A 235 -20.58 -1.60 -16.14
C LEU A 235 -22.02 -1.35 -15.66
N LYS A 236 -22.98 -1.26 -16.58
CA LYS A 236 -24.40 -1.06 -16.26
C LYS A 236 -24.94 -2.24 -15.43
N ASP A 237 -24.78 -3.45 -15.93
CA ASP A 237 -25.19 -4.67 -15.25
C ASP A 237 -24.49 -4.79 -13.88
N TRP A 238 -23.22 -4.38 -13.82
CA TRP A 238 -22.49 -4.30 -12.56
C TRP A 238 -23.17 -3.34 -11.60
N PHE A 239 -23.47 -2.09 -11.94
CA PHE A 239 -24.16 -1.15 -11.05
C PHE A 239 -25.53 -1.65 -10.59
N GLU A 240 -26.31 -2.25 -11.50
CA GLU A 240 -27.69 -2.70 -11.25
C GLU A 240 -27.78 -3.99 -10.42
N ARG A 241 -26.69 -4.77 -10.32
CA ARG A 241 -26.70 -6.02 -9.54
C ARG A 241 -26.80 -5.76 -8.04
N ASN A 242 -27.82 -6.33 -7.39
CA ASN A 242 -27.99 -6.28 -5.95
C ASN A 242 -26.81 -6.95 -5.22
N VAL A 243 -26.37 -6.35 -4.11
CA VAL A 243 -25.33 -6.90 -3.22
C VAL A 243 -25.96 -7.96 -2.31
N THR A 244 -26.50 -9.04 -2.88
CA THR A 244 -27.26 -10.05 -2.13
C THR A 244 -26.59 -11.42 -2.08
N ASN A 245 -25.46 -11.63 -2.76
CA ASN A 245 -24.67 -12.85 -2.63
C ASN A 245 -23.16 -12.61 -2.90
N PRO A 246 -22.27 -12.85 -1.92
CA PRO A 246 -20.81 -12.69 -2.09
C PRO A 246 -20.20 -13.66 -3.11
N SER A 247 -20.90 -14.74 -3.43
CA SER A 247 -20.33 -15.93 -4.05
C SER A 247 -20.23 -15.90 -5.59
N LEU A 248 -20.86 -14.95 -6.31
CA LEU A 248 -20.86 -14.97 -7.79
C LEU A 248 -20.95 -13.58 -8.46
N SER A 249 -20.49 -12.52 -7.78
CA SER A 249 -20.33 -11.19 -8.38
C SER A 249 -19.41 -10.28 -7.58
N THR A 250 -18.18 -10.72 -7.31
CA THR A 250 -17.30 -10.01 -6.38
C THR A 250 -16.46 -8.98 -7.10
N THR A 251 -17.14 -8.00 -7.68
CA THR A 251 -16.47 -6.86 -8.29
C THR A 251 -16.64 -5.70 -7.33
N LEU A 252 -15.61 -5.51 -6.52
CA LEU A 252 -15.53 -4.41 -5.58
C LEU A 252 -15.04 -3.16 -6.28
N SER A 253 -15.31 -2.00 -5.70
CA SER A 253 -14.95 -0.69 -6.25
C SER A 253 -14.08 0.09 -5.28
N LEU A 254 -13.06 0.76 -5.83
CA LEU A 254 -12.30 1.82 -5.15
C LEU A 254 -12.51 3.15 -5.88
N VAL A 255 -12.26 4.23 -5.15
CA VAL A 255 -12.27 5.58 -5.69
C VAL A 255 -10.88 6.17 -5.52
N TYR A 256 -10.32 6.66 -6.62
CA TYR A 256 -9.07 7.39 -6.76
C TYR A 256 -9.39 8.88 -6.83
#